data_AF-A0A2S4VST7-F1
#
_entry.id   AF-A0A2S4VST7-F1
#
_cell.length_a   1.000
_cell.length_b   1.000
_cell.length_c   1.000
_cell.angle_alpha   90.00
_cell.angle_beta   90.00
_cell.angle_gamma   90.00
#
_symmetry.space_group_name_H-M   'P 1'
#
loop_
_entity.id
_entity.type
_entity.pdbx_description
1 polymer ?
#
loop_
_entity_poly.entity_id
_entity_poly.type
_entity_poly.pdbx_seq_one_letter_code
_entity_poly.pdbx_strand_id
1 'polypeptide(L)'
;IYSKQDSASFSAGASIIEDSTSPTWIYHCKIHPSKFPSIIIPRSHPHTVLASDLSIGTCWPFHKTTGKIGIQLGRTIWVQGLTIGHVFRSLAYDIRTAPKEFEFCDYLTTSRELKRFIATGTYRVNGSNNVQEFQSQQQKCSSTHECS
;
A
#
# COMPACT_ATOMS: atom_id res chain seq x y z
N ILE A 1 22.03 2.61 15.53
CA ILE A 1 20.70 2.10 15.14
C ILE A 1 20.29 2.90 13.91
N TYR A 2 20.53 2.41 12.69
CA TYR A 2 20.09 3.10 11.48
C TYR A 2 18.65 2.68 11.21
N SER A 3 17.70 3.60 11.41
CA SER A 3 16.32 3.42 10.96
C SER A 3 16.32 3.28 9.44
N LYS A 4 15.64 2.26 8.90
CA LYS A 4 15.47 2.12 7.44
C LYS A 4 14.66 3.31 6.92
N GLN A 5 15.09 3.90 5.81
CA GLN A 5 14.45 5.10 5.28
C GLN A 5 13.21 4.76 4.45
N ASP A 6 12.08 5.36 4.79
CA ASP A 6 10.85 5.26 3.99
C ASP A 6 10.91 6.20 2.79
N SER A 7 11.02 5.63 1.59
CA SER A 7 11.05 6.39 0.32
C SER A 7 9.66 6.57 -0.29
N ALA A 8 8.65 5.90 0.27
CA ALA A 8 7.24 6.01 -0.09
C ALA A 8 6.47 7.00 0.80
N SER A 9 7.12 7.58 1.82
CA SER A 9 6.48 8.60 2.67
C SER A 9 6.14 9.86 1.88
N PHE A 10 4.96 10.42 2.14
CA PHE A 10 4.57 11.74 1.62
C PHE A 10 5.59 12.82 1.97
N SER A 11 6.12 12.78 3.21
CA SER A 11 7.15 13.73 3.67
C SER A 11 8.49 13.60 2.93
N ALA A 12 8.75 12.43 2.33
CA ALA A 12 9.92 12.19 1.50
C ALA A 12 9.72 12.59 0.02
N GLY A 13 8.54 13.14 -0.32
CA GLY A 13 8.19 13.57 -1.68
C GLY A 13 7.56 12.48 -2.54
N ALA A 14 7.10 11.38 -1.94
CA ALA A 14 6.36 10.35 -2.68
C ALA A 14 4.94 10.81 -3.05
N SER A 15 4.40 10.26 -4.13
CA SER A 15 3.05 10.57 -4.62
C SER A 15 2.34 9.33 -5.16
N ILE A 16 1.02 9.44 -5.34
CA ILE A 16 0.20 8.38 -5.93
C ILE A 16 0.17 8.53 -7.45
N ILE A 17 0.25 7.40 -8.15
CA ILE A 17 0.05 7.30 -9.59
C ILE A 17 -1.41 6.92 -9.81
N GLU A 18 -2.25 7.90 -10.10
CA GLU A 18 -3.71 7.74 -10.21
C GLU A 18 -4.12 6.66 -11.23
N ASP A 19 -3.53 6.67 -12.43
CA ASP A 19 -3.84 5.69 -13.50
C ASP A 19 -3.49 4.24 -13.13
N SER A 20 -2.60 4.05 -12.16
CA SER A 20 -2.19 2.75 -11.64
C SER A 20 -2.82 2.42 -10.28
N THR A 21 -3.76 3.24 -9.81
CA THR A 21 -4.41 3.09 -8.51
C THR A 21 -5.90 2.78 -8.70
N SER A 22 -6.42 1.87 -7.89
CA SER A 22 -7.85 1.54 -7.91
C SER A 22 -8.70 2.75 -7.50
N PRO A 23 -9.97 2.83 -7.92
CA PRO A 23 -10.84 3.91 -7.46
C PRO A 23 -11.12 3.78 -5.96
N THR A 24 -11.10 4.92 -5.26
CA THR A 24 -11.48 5.00 -3.84
C THR A 24 -12.92 4.54 -3.65
N TRP A 25 -13.16 3.76 -2.60
CA TRP A 25 -14.51 3.30 -2.29
C TRP A 25 -15.35 4.44 -1.71
N ILE A 26 -16.45 4.73 -2.38
CA ILE A 26 -17.43 5.74 -1.98
C ILE A 26 -18.66 5.02 -1.44
N TYR A 27 -19.11 5.41 -0.24
CA TYR A 27 -20.37 4.95 0.32
C TYR A 27 -21.49 5.93 -0.05
N HIS A 28 -22.51 5.43 -0.74
CA HIS A 28 -23.72 6.18 -1.03
C HIS A 28 -24.78 5.86 0.02
N CYS A 29 -25.01 6.78 0.95
CA CYS A 29 -26.13 6.63 1.89
C CYS A 29 -27.44 7.00 1.16
N LYS A 30 -28.28 6.00 0.91
CA LYS A 30 -29.63 6.22 0.38
C LYS A 30 -30.58 6.47 1.55
N ILE A 31 -30.85 7.73 1.85
CA ILE A 31 -31.93 8.13 2.77
C ILE A 31 -33.22 8.18 1.93
N HIS A 32 -34.29 7.45 2.31
CA HIS A 32 -35.53 7.35 1.51
C HIS A 32 -36.79 7.59 2.36
N PRO A 33 -37.88 8.19 1.82
CA PRO A 33 -38.00 9.36 0.93
C PRO A 33 -38.73 10.53 1.66
N SER A 34 -38.47 11.80 1.37
CA SER A 34 -39.37 12.55 0.47
C SER A 34 -38.74 13.82 -0.12
N LYS A 35 -37.65 14.40 0.44
CA LYS A 35 -37.14 15.70 -0.03
C LYS A 35 -35.62 15.93 0.04
N PHE A 36 -34.82 14.96 0.46
CA PHE A 36 -33.38 15.20 0.66
C PHE A 36 -32.52 14.45 -0.37
N PRO A 37 -31.53 15.12 -1.01
CA PRO A 37 -30.58 14.46 -1.88
C PRO A 37 -29.74 13.46 -1.08
N SER A 38 -29.35 12.35 -1.72
CA SER A 38 -28.43 11.37 -1.15
C SER A 38 -27.09 12.04 -0.79
N ILE A 39 -26.65 11.85 0.46
CA ILE A 39 -25.37 12.37 0.95
C ILE A 39 -24.26 11.39 0.55
N ILE A 40 -23.23 11.92 -0.11
CA ILE A 40 -21.98 11.20 -0.37
C ILE A 40 -21.06 11.44 0.81
N ILE A 41 -20.63 10.38 1.49
CA ILE A 41 -19.64 10.48 2.56
C ILE A 41 -18.28 10.17 1.93
N PRO A 42 -17.43 11.18 1.66
CA PRO A 42 -16.10 10.95 1.12
C PRO A 42 -15.28 10.14 2.14
N ARG A 43 -14.62 9.08 1.65
CA ARG A 43 -13.67 8.31 2.45
C ARG A 43 -12.26 8.83 2.19
N SER A 44 -11.34 8.48 3.08
CA SER A 44 -9.92 8.86 3.03
C SER A 44 -9.31 8.57 1.66
N HIS A 45 -8.51 9.50 1.15
CA HIS A 45 -7.88 9.44 -0.19
C HIS A 45 -6.70 8.45 -0.26
N PRO A 46 -6.30 7.96 -1.45
CA PRO A 46 -5.15 7.05 -1.61
C PRO A 46 -3.85 7.59 -0.99
N HIS A 47 -3.69 8.91 -0.93
CA HIS A 47 -2.56 9.58 -0.31
C HIS A 47 -2.35 9.21 1.17
N THR A 48 -3.39 8.76 1.88
CA THR A 48 -3.22 8.37 3.29
C THR A 48 -2.36 7.13 3.47
N VAL A 49 -2.16 6.32 2.42
CA VAL A 49 -1.22 5.19 2.43
C VAL A 49 0.24 5.64 2.56
N LEU A 50 0.55 6.88 2.15
CA LEU A 50 1.90 7.47 2.24
C LEU A 50 2.16 8.13 3.60
N ALA A 51 1.15 8.16 4.48
CA ALA A 51 1.26 8.68 5.83
C ALA A 51 1.56 7.54 6.81
N SER A 52 2.27 7.86 7.90
CA SER A 52 2.58 6.88 8.96
C SER A 52 1.43 6.69 9.97
N ASP A 53 0.27 7.32 9.75
CA ASP A 53 -0.85 7.29 10.69
C ASP A 53 -1.72 6.03 10.52
N LEU A 54 -1.72 5.18 11.55
CA LEU A 54 -2.48 3.93 11.62
C LEU A 54 -3.72 4.03 12.51
N SER A 55 -4.20 5.24 12.79
CA SER A 55 -5.42 5.49 13.55
C SER A 55 -6.67 4.92 12.85
N ILE A 56 -7.74 4.69 13.61
CA ILE A 56 -8.99 4.21 13.03
C ILE A 56 -9.51 5.26 12.02
N GLY A 57 -9.79 4.83 10.79
CA GLY A 57 -10.35 5.68 9.74
C GLY A 57 -9.32 6.41 8.87
N THR A 58 -8.03 6.35 9.18
CA THR A 58 -6.96 7.00 8.38
C THR A 58 -6.46 6.12 7.24
N CYS A 59 -7.06 4.93 7.04
CA CYS A 59 -6.75 4.04 5.92
C CYS A 59 -7.51 4.41 4.64
N TRP A 60 -6.91 4.10 3.49
CA TRP A 60 -7.55 4.23 2.19
C TRP A 60 -8.34 2.95 1.84
N PRO A 61 -9.65 3.05 1.59
CA PRO A 61 -10.46 1.93 1.16
C PRO A 61 -10.67 1.93 -0.35
N PHE A 62 -10.61 0.76 -0.96
CA PHE A 62 -10.98 0.52 -2.36
C PHE A 62 -12.12 -0.50 -2.46
N HIS A 63 -12.78 -0.54 -3.62
CA HIS A 63 -13.90 -1.45 -3.84
C HIS A 63 -13.42 -2.88 -4.13
N LYS A 64 -14.22 -3.89 -3.74
CA LYS A 64 -13.93 -5.33 -3.89
C LYS A 64 -12.77 -5.82 -2.98
N THR A 65 -12.39 -7.09 -3.16
CA THR A 65 -11.34 -7.77 -2.39
C THR A 65 -9.95 -7.64 -3.00
N THR A 66 -9.86 -7.09 -4.22
CA THR A 66 -8.61 -6.96 -4.98
C THR A 66 -8.54 -5.54 -5.53
N GLY A 67 -7.41 -4.89 -5.28
CA GLY A 67 -7.10 -3.55 -5.73
C GLY A 67 -5.61 -3.40 -5.97
N LYS A 68 -5.22 -2.26 -6.54
CA LYS A 68 -3.83 -1.89 -6.77
C LYS A 68 -3.62 -0.44 -6.36
N ILE A 69 -2.39 -0.12 -5.98
CA ILE A 69 -1.95 1.25 -5.72
C ILE A 69 -0.60 1.45 -6.39
N GLY A 70 -0.51 2.49 -7.21
CA GLY A 70 0.74 2.93 -7.81
C GLY A 70 1.36 4.02 -6.95
N ILE A 71 2.62 3.85 -6.56
CA ILE A 71 3.36 4.82 -5.75
C ILE A 71 4.60 5.23 -6.52
N GLN A 72 4.74 6.54 -6.76
CA GLN A 72 5.98 7.14 -7.21
C GLN A 72 6.80 7.51 -5.97
N LEU A 73 7.98 6.90 -5.83
CA LEU A 73 8.89 7.19 -4.72
C LEU A 73 9.48 8.60 -4.87
N GLY A 74 9.77 9.24 -3.75
CA GLY A 74 10.38 10.59 -3.75
C GLY A 74 11.80 10.64 -4.33
N ARG A 75 12.45 9.48 -4.48
CA ARG A 75 13.74 9.32 -5.16
C ARG A 75 13.91 7.89 -5.68
N THR A 76 14.79 7.73 -6.67
CA THR A 76 15.19 6.42 -7.18
C THR A 76 16.01 5.67 -6.13
N ILE A 77 15.61 4.44 -5.80
CA ILE A 77 16.29 3.58 -4.83
C ILE A 77 16.34 2.13 -5.29
N TRP A 78 17.27 1.37 -4.73
CA TRP A 78 17.25 -0.09 -4.73
C TRP A 78 16.34 -0.56 -3.61
N VAL A 79 15.17 -1.09 -3.95
CA VAL A 79 14.18 -1.51 -2.95
C VAL A 79 14.62 -2.80 -2.27
N GLN A 80 14.85 -2.75 -0.97
CA GLN A 80 15.22 -3.91 -0.15
C GLN A 80 14.00 -4.65 0.44
N GLY A 81 12.85 -3.98 0.49
CA GLY A 81 11.64 -4.50 1.09
C GLY A 81 10.57 -3.44 1.19
N LEU A 82 9.43 -3.84 1.72
CA LEU A 82 8.27 -2.98 1.97
C LEU A 82 7.72 -3.25 3.36
N THR A 83 7.03 -2.25 3.90
CA THR A 83 6.34 -2.37 5.19
C THR A 83 4.84 -2.12 4.97
N ILE A 84 3.99 -2.99 5.51
CA ILE A 84 2.53 -2.81 5.51
C ILE A 84 2.09 -2.59 6.95
N GLY A 85 1.40 -1.48 7.18
CA GLY A 85 0.75 -1.16 8.44
C GLY A 85 -0.76 -1.28 8.35
N HIS A 86 -1.40 -1.68 9.43
CA HIS A 86 -2.83 -1.62 9.62
C HIS A 86 -3.15 -1.16 11.05
N VAL A 87 -4.37 -0.72 11.32
CA VAL A 87 -4.82 -0.49 12.70
C VAL A 87 -4.70 -1.77 13.52
N PHE A 88 -4.35 -1.64 14.81
CA PHE A 88 -4.29 -2.76 15.75
C PHE A 88 -5.59 -3.56 15.77
N ARG A 89 -5.46 -4.88 15.86
CA ARG A 89 -6.61 -5.81 15.90
C ARG A 89 -7.60 -5.48 17.01
N SER A 90 -7.12 -5.08 18.18
CA SER A 90 -7.97 -4.70 19.33
C SER A 90 -8.80 -3.44 19.10
N LEU A 91 -8.44 -2.62 18.11
CA LEU A 91 -9.07 -1.34 17.80
C LEU A 91 -9.87 -1.38 16.49
N ALA A 92 -9.69 -2.41 15.66
CA ALA A 92 -10.34 -2.51 14.36
C ALA A 92 -11.83 -2.89 14.51
N TYR A 93 -12.70 -2.14 13.83
CA TYR A 93 -14.13 -2.49 13.72
C TYR A 93 -14.34 -3.83 12.98
N ASP A 94 -13.66 -4.01 11.84
CA ASP A 94 -13.62 -5.29 11.12
C ASP A 94 -12.21 -5.54 10.60
N ILE A 95 -11.44 -6.34 11.33
CA ILE A 95 -10.05 -6.64 10.99
C ILE A 95 -9.92 -7.45 9.68
N ARG A 96 -11.00 -8.07 9.17
CA ARG A 96 -10.99 -8.83 7.91
C ARG A 96 -10.83 -7.95 6.67
N THR A 97 -10.99 -6.63 6.84
CA THR A 97 -10.77 -5.62 5.80
C THR A 97 -9.29 -5.32 5.57
N ALA A 98 -8.40 -5.78 6.45
CA ALA A 98 -6.96 -5.68 6.24
C ALA A 98 -6.54 -6.44 4.96
N PRO A 99 -5.50 -5.96 4.25
CA PRO A 99 -4.95 -6.72 3.13
C PRO A 99 -4.50 -8.10 3.61
N LYS A 100 -4.68 -9.12 2.77
CA LYS A 100 -4.25 -10.50 3.07
C LYS A 100 -3.06 -10.87 2.23
N GLU A 101 -3.27 -11.06 0.94
CA GLU A 101 -2.23 -11.40 -0.02
C GLU A 101 -1.90 -10.17 -0.84
N PHE A 102 -0.62 -10.02 -1.18
CA PHE A 102 -0.18 -8.92 -2.04
C PHE A 102 0.93 -9.36 -2.98
N GLU A 103 1.05 -8.60 -4.07
CA GLU A 103 2.14 -8.64 -5.03
C GLU A 103 2.79 -7.25 -5.04
N PHE A 104 4.12 -7.20 -5.01
CA PHE A 104 4.89 -5.98 -5.06
C PHE A 104 5.82 -6.00 -6.27
N CYS A 105 5.73 -4.95 -7.08
CA CYS A 105 6.44 -4.84 -8.34
C CYS A 105 6.94 -3.42 -8.54
N ASP A 106 8.02 -3.29 -9.29
CA ASP A 106 8.46 -2.01 -9.82
C ASP A 106 8.00 -1.82 -11.27
N TYR A 107 7.95 -0.55 -11.64
CA TYR A 107 7.78 -0.11 -13.02
C TYR A 107 9.11 0.48 -13.48
N LEU A 108 9.66 -0.06 -14.56
CA LEU A 108 10.91 0.44 -15.11
C LEU A 108 10.64 1.76 -15.85
N THR A 109 11.36 2.82 -15.48
CA THR A 109 11.20 4.16 -16.05
C THR A 109 11.37 4.19 -17.58
N THR A 110 12.15 3.25 -18.13
CA THR A 110 12.45 3.15 -19.57
C THR A 110 11.29 2.58 -20.40
N SER A 111 10.38 1.83 -19.79
CA SER A 111 9.13 1.41 -20.43
C SER A 111 8.06 1.26 -19.34
N ARG A 112 7.10 2.19 -19.30
CA ARG A 112 5.98 2.18 -18.32
C ARG A 112 5.16 0.89 -18.35
N GLU A 113 5.34 0.07 -19.39
CA GLU A 113 4.70 -1.23 -19.59
C GLU A 113 5.47 -2.41 -18.97
N LEU A 114 6.76 -2.25 -18.61
CA LEU A 114 7.54 -3.35 -18.05
C LEU A 114 7.47 -3.34 -16.52
N LYS A 115 6.57 -4.17 -16.01
CA LYS A 115 6.41 -4.51 -14.59
C LYS A 115 7.42 -5.61 -14.23
N ARG A 116 8.33 -5.36 -13.28
CA ARG A 116 9.21 -6.41 -12.73
C ARG A 116 8.75 -6.79 -11.33
N PHE A 117 8.56 -8.09 -11.13
CA PHE A 117 8.16 -8.66 -9.86
C PHE A 117 9.29 -8.54 -8.82
N ILE A 118 8.97 -8.06 -7.62
CA ILE A 118 9.92 -7.90 -6.51
C ILE A 118 9.65 -8.92 -5.40
N ALA A 119 8.39 -9.05 -4.99
CA ALA A 119 8.00 -9.94 -3.92
C ALA A 119 6.49 -10.21 -3.91
N THR A 120 6.12 -11.30 -3.24
CA THR A 120 4.76 -11.56 -2.78
C THR A 120 4.79 -11.81 -1.28
N GLY A 121 3.65 -11.65 -0.62
CA GLY A 121 3.57 -11.94 0.80
C GLY A 121 2.14 -12.02 1.31
N THR A 122 2.04 -12.45 2.56
CA THR A 122 0.77 -12.53 3.29
C THR A 122 0.87 -11.70 4.56
N TYR A 123 0.03 -10.66 4.66
CA TYR A 123 -0.11 -9.87 5.87
C TYR A 123 -0.90 -10.65 6.92
N ARG A 124 -0.29 -10.82 8.10
CA ARG A 124 -0.87 -11.60 9.20
C ARG A 124 -1.79 -10.75 10.04
N VAL A 125 -3.05 -10.72 9.64
CA VAL A 125 -4.15 -9.99 10.29
C VAL A 125 -4.30 -10.31 11.79
N ASN A 126 -4.00 -11.56 12.17
CA ASN A 126 -4.08 -12.04 13.56
C ASN A 126 -2.74 -11.99 14.32
N GLY A 127 -1.69 -11.39 13.73
CA GLY A 127 -0.39 -11.25 14.38
C GLY A 127 -0.42 -10.28 15.57
N SER A 128 0.60 -10.35 16.42
CA SER A 128 0.81 -9.40 17.53
C SER A 128 1.21 -8.01 17.06
N ASN A 129 1.79 -7.91 15.84
CA ASN A 129 2.30 -6.68 15.27
C ASN A 129 1.36 -6.20 14.15
N ASN A 130 0.93 -4.95 14.24
CA ASN A 130 0.10 -4.27 13.25
C ASN A 130 0.92 -3.61 12.12
N VAL A 131 2.25 -3.72 12.20
CA VAL A 131 3.22 -3.31 11.18
C VAL A 131 4.09 -4.52 10.84
N GLN A 132 4.16 -4.87 9.56
CA GLN A 132 4.85 -6.07 9.09
C GLN A 132 5.78 -5.71 7.92
N GLU A 133 7.04 -6.16 8.03
CA GLU A 133 8.07 -5.92 7.02
C GLU A 133 8.25 -7.16 6.15
N PHE A 134 8.39 -6.94 4.84
CA PHE A 134 8.57 -7.98 3.84
C PHE A 134 9.81 -7.63 3.01
N GLN A 135 10.80 -8.52 2.98
CA GLN A 135 12.01 -8.31 2.20
C GLN A 135 11.76 -8.60 0.72
N SER A 136 12.44 -7.88 -0.17
CA SER A 136 12.47 -8.18 -1.58
C SER A 136 13.09 -9.55 -1.82
N GLN A 137 12.53 -10.35 -2.72
CA GLN A 137 13.11 -11.65 -3.10
C GLN A 137 14.22 -11.50 -4.16
N GLN A 138 14.83 -10.32 -4.27
CA GLN A 138 15.91 -10.08 -5.23
C GLN A 138 17.00 -11.13 -5.01
N GLN A 139 17.31 -11.86 -6.08
CA GLN A 139 18.38 -12.84 -6.10
C GLN A 139 19.64 -12.16 -5.55
N LYS A 140 20.25 -12.77 -4.53
CA LYS A 140 21.65 -12.53 -4.22
C LYS A 140 22.41 -12.77 -5.52
N CYS A 141 22.92 -11.72 -6.17
CA CYS A 141 23.97 -11.93 -7.16
C CYS A 141 25.08 -12.68 -6.42
N SER A 142 25.19 -13.98 -6.67
CA SER A 142 26.30 -14.77 -6.21
C SER A 142 27.53 -14.20 -6.90
N SER A 143 28.33 -13.47 -6.15
CA SER A 143 29.69 -13.16 -6.53
C SER A 143 30.47 -14.48 -6.60
N THR A 144 30.38 -15.15 -7.74
CA THR A 144 31.41 -16.07 -8.22
C THR A 144 31.98 -15.44 -9.49
N HIS A 145 32.85 -14.46 -9.27
CA HIS A 145 33.96 -14.25 -10.18
C HIS A 145 34.85 -15.49 -10.05
N GLU A 146 34.74 -16.42 -11.00
CA GLU A 146 35.89 -17.24 -11.39
C GLU A 146 36.36 -16.68 -12.74
N CYS A 147 37.36 -15.82 -12.66
CA CYS A 147 38.31 -15.65 -13.75
C CYS A 147 39.13 -16.93 -13.85
N SER A 148 39.10 -17.58 -15.00
CA SER A 148 40.24 -18.28 -15.61
C SER A 148 39.99 -18.38 -17.10
#